data_AF-A0AAW2LRI1-F1
#
_entry.id   AF-A0AAW2LRI1-F1
#
_cell.length_a   1.000
_cell.length_b   1.000
_cell.length_c   1.000
_cell.angle_alpha   90.00
_cell.angle_beta   90.00
_cell.angle_gamma   90.00
#
_symmetry.space_group_name_H-M   'P 1'
#
loop_
_entity.id
_entity.type
_entity.pdbx_description
1 polymer ?
#
loop_
_entity_poly.entity_id
_entity_poly.type
_entity_poly.pdbx_seq_one_letter_code
_entity_poly.pdbx_strand_id
1 'polypeptide(L)'
;MWASQATARSAPDTSMIERHEQWMAEHGRAYKDDVEKAKRFKIFKENVEYIQSFNEAGVRPYKLAVNKFADLTNEEFQASRNGYKMGSYGKSSKVSSFRYANVTAVPASMDWRQKGAVTGVKDQGQCGK
;
A
#
# COMPACT_ATOMS: atom_id res chain seq x y z
N MET A 1 -38.73 11.57 33.53
CA MET A 1 -38.65 11.74 32.06
C MET A 1 -37.21 11.43 31.66
N TRP A 2 -36.96 10.29 31.02
CA TRP A 2 -35.62 9.92 30.56
C TRP A 2 -35.48 10.39 29.11
N ALA A 3 -34.60 11.37 28.87
CA ALA A 3 -34.31 11.82 27.51
C ALA A 3 -33.25 10.88 26.91
N SER A 4 -33.66 10.07 25.94
CA SER A 4 -32.74 9.31 25.10
C SER A 4 -31.93 10.28 24.26
N GLN A 5 -30.63 10.40 24.53
CA GLN A 5 -29.72 11.12 23.67
C GLN A 5 -29.45 10.28 22.42
N ALA A 6 -30.08 10.66 21.31
CA ALA A 6 -29.68 10.19 19.99
C ALA A 6 -28.37 10.88 19.60
N THR A 7 -27.28 10.11 19.52
CA THR A 7 -26.02 10.56 18.93
C THR A 7 -26.22 10.70 17.42
N ALA A 8 -26.42 11.93 16.96
CA ALA A 8 -26.45 12.22 15.53
C ALA A 8 -25.06 11.94 14.92
N ARG A 9 -24.98 10.97 14.00
CA ARG A 9 -23.79 10.78 13.15
C ARG A 9 -23.62 12.03 12.29
N SER A 10 -22.43 12.63 12.32
CA SER A 10 -22.17 13.88 11.58
C SER A 10 -22.01 13.60 10.08
N ALA A 11 -22.43 14.55 9.23
CA ALA A 11 -22.33 14.48 7.77
C ALA A 11 -20.96 14.03 7.18
N PRO A 12 -19.78 14.42 7.74
CA PRO A 12 -18.50 13.93 7.22
C PRO A 12 -18.30 12.42 7.40
N ASP A 13 -18.89 11.79 8.44
CA ASP A 13 -18.82 10.34 8.60
C ASP A 13 -19.66 9.61 7.53
N THR A 14 -20.83 10.16 7.16
CA THR A 14 -21.64 9.59 6.07
C THR A 14 -20.89 9.63 4.74
N SER A 15 -20.21 10.74 4.44
CA SER A 15 -19.40 10.86 3.22
C SER A 15 -18.23 9.86 3.18
N MET A 16 -17.57 9.60 4.31
CA MET A 16 -16.49 8.62 4.36
C MET A 16 -16.99 7.19 4.21
N ILE A 17 -18.17 6.87 4.75
CA ILE A 17 -18.80 5.56 4.58
C ILE A 17 -19.07 5.30 3.09
N GLU A 18 -19.70 6.23 2.37
CA GLU A 18 -19.95 6.10 0.93
C GLU A 18 -18.65 5.90 0.14
N ARG A 19 -17.60 6.65 0.48
CA ARG A 19 -16.28 6.50 -0.15
C ARG A 19 -15.66 5.13 0.10
N HIS A 20 -15.81 4.58 1.30
CA HIS A 20 -15.35 3.23 1.64
C HIS A 20 -16.13 2.18 0.86
N GLU A 21 -17.45 2.34 0.71
CA GLU A 21 -18.29 1.42 -0.06
C GLU A 21 -17.95 1.41 -1.54
N GLN A 22 -17.74 2.58 -2.15
CA GLN A 22 -17.25 2.68 -3.51
C GLN A 22 -15.87 2.02 -3.67
N TRP A 23 -14.94 2.32 -2.76
CA TRP A 23 -13.60 1.74 -2.79
C TRP A 23 -13.62 0.21 -2.65
N MET A 24 -14.49 -0.33 -1.79
CA MET A 24 -14.69 -1.77 -1.65
C MET A 24 -15.17 -2.40 -2.95
N ALA A 25 -16.14 -1.77 -3.64
CA ALA A 25 -16.65 -2.25 -4.91
C ALA A 25 -15.55 -2.24 -6.00
N GLU A 26 -14.78 -1.15 -6.10
CA GLU A 26 -13.68 -1.01 -7.06
C GLU A 26 -12.57 -2.05 -6.86
N HIS A 27 -12.29 -2.43 -5.62
CA HIS A 27 -11.21 -3.35 -5.26
C HIS A 27 -11.67 -4.77 -4.91
N GLY A 28 -12.96 -5.07 -5.11
CA GLY A 28 -13.54 -6.39 -4.82
C GLY A 28 -13.40 -6.83 -3.36
N ARG A 29 -13.55 -5.90 -2.42
CA ARG A 29 -13.39 -6.19 -0.98
C ARG A 29 -14.70 -6.70 -0.38
N ALA A 30 -14.60 -7.82 0.32
CA ALA A 30 -15.65 -8.37 1.16
C ALA A 30 -15.03 -8.76 2.51
N TYR A 31 -15.77 -8.53 3.59
CA TYR A 31 -15.35 -8.82 4.96
C TYR A 31 -16.20 -9.92 5.57
N LYS A 32 -15.66 -10.60 6.58
CA LYS A 32 -16.31 -11.75 7.21
C LYS A 32 -17.60 -11.37 7.93
N ASP A 33 -17.57 -10.25 8.64
CA ASP A 33 -18.66 -9.77 9.49
C ASP A 33 -18.61 -8.24 9.64
N ASP A 34 -19.68 -7.67 10.23
CA ASP A 34 -19.80 -6.23 10.44
C ASP A 34 -18.74 -5.67 11.39
N VAL A 35 -18.23 -6.49 12.30
CA VAL A 35 -17.17 -6.10 13.24
C VAL A 35 -15.85 -5.91 12.47
N GLU A 36 -15.52 -6.83 11.56
CA GLU A 36 -14.38 -6.67 10.66
C GLU A 36 -14.58 -5.49 9.72
N LYS A 37 -15.77 -5.34 9.10
CA LYS A 37 -16.07 -4.18 8.23
C LYS A 37 -15.86 -2.86 8.98
N ALA A 38 -16.32 -2.75 10.23
CA ALA A 38 -16.14 -1.56 11.05
C ALA A 38 -14.67 -1.29 11.38
N LYS A 39 -13.88 -2.34 11.73
CA LYS A 39 -12.43 -2.22 11.94
C LYS A 39 -11.74 -1.71 10.67
N ARG A 40 -12.07 -2.30 9.51
CA ARG A 40 -11.46 -1.99 8.21
C ARG A 40 -11.84 -0.58 7.74
N PHE A 41 -13.08 -0.15 7.99
CA PHE A 41 -13.53 1.21 7.76
C PHE A 41 -12.72 2.23 8.57
N LYS A 42 -12.48 1.96 9.86
CA LYS A 42 -11.67 2.84 10.71
C LYS A 42 -10.26 3.03 10.13
N ILE A 43 -9.60 1.94 9.74
CA ILE A 43 -8.26 1.97 9.13
C ILE A 43 -8.29 2.73 7.79
N PHE A 44 -9.31 2.47 6.97
CA PHE A 44 -9.50 3.18 5.71
C PHE A 44 -9.61 4.69 5.90
N LYS A 45 -10.43 5.12 6.86
CA LYS A 45 -10.59 6.54 7.19
C LYS A 45 -9.27 7.18 7.61
N GLU A 46 -8.56 6.56 8.55
CA GLU A 46 -7.25 7.04 9.04
C GLU A 46 -6.23 7.16 7.89
N ASN A 47 -6.19 6.18 6.99
CA ASN A 47 -5.29 6.20 5.83
C ASN A 47 -5.68 7.28 4.80
N VAL A 48 -6.97 7.51 4.56
CA VAL A 48 -7.44 8.59 3.65
C VAL A 48 -7.09 9.96 4.20
N GLU A 49 -7.29 10.19 5.50
CA GLU A 49 -6.91 11.44 6.19
C GLU A 49 -5.39 11.65 6.15
N TYR A 50 -4.61 10.59 6.35
CA TYR A 50 -3.15 10.63 6.20
C TYR A 50 -2.72 11.00 4.78
N ILE A 51 -3.33 10.39 3.76
CA ILE A 51 -3.04 10.70 2.35
C ILE A 51 -3.34 12.18 2.05
N GLN A 52 -4.48 12.69 2.53
CA GLN A 52 -4.88 14.07 2.30
C GLN A 52 -3.89 15.04 2.96
N SER A 53 -3.63 14.89 4.26
CA SER A 53 -2.69 15.75 4.99
C SER A 53 -1.27 15.71 4.41
N PHE A 54 -0.80 14.53 4.00
CA PHE A 54 0.51 14.37 3.38
C PHE A 54 0.61 15.12 2.04
N ASN A 55 -0.42 15.01 1.20
CA ASN A 55 -0.45 15.66 -0.11
C ASN A 55 -0.64 17.18 -0.01
N GLU A 56 -1.44 17.64 0.96
CA GLU A 56 -1.66 19.07 1.25
C GLU A 56 -0.39 19.74 1.76
N ALA A 57 0.39 19.06 2.61
CA ALA A 57 1.65 19.58 3.11
C ALA A 57 2.66 19.88 1.98
N GLY A 58 2.61 19.11 0.88
CA GLY A 58 3.40 19.38 -0.33
C GLY A 58 4.92 19.33 -0.14
N VAL A 59 5.41 18.84 1.00
CA VAL A 59 6.84 18.85 1.38
C VAL A 59 7.64 17.79 0.64
N ARG A 60 6.98 16.73 0.16
CA ARG A 60 7.64 15.56 -0.42
C ARG A 60 7.58 15.61 -1.96
N PRO A 61 8.60 15.08 -2.65
CA PRO A 61 8.63 15.04 -4.12
C PRO A 61 7.70 13.98 -4.72
N TYR A 62 6.78 13.43 -3.93
CA TYR A 62 5.82 12.40 -4.33
C TYR A 62 4.49 12.63 -3.63
N LYS A 63 3.45 12.00 -4.17
CA LYS A 63 2.09 12.03 -3.62
C LYS A 63 1.66 10.63 -3.23
N LEU A 64 0.77 10.56 -2.27
CA LEU A 64 0.07 9.33 -1.90
C LEU A 64 -1.29 9.28 -2.57
N ALA A 65 -1.81 8.07 -2.75
CA ALA A 65 -3.14 7.84 -3.31
C ALA A 65 -3.79 6.64 -2.63
N VAL A 66 -5.11 6.67 -2.54
CA VAL A 66 -5.91 5.53 -2.09
C VAL A 66 -5.72 4.39 -3.08
N ASN A 67 -5.33 3.21 -2.58
CA ASN A 67 -5.09 2.03 -3.40
C ASN A 67 -5.67 0.78 -2.72
N LYS A 68 -5.41 -0.41 -3.29
CA LYS A 68 -5.93 -1.69 -2.77
C LYS A 68 -5.55 -2.04 -1.33
N PHE A 69 -4.61 -1.31 -0.71
CA PHE A 69 -4.12 -1.52 0.64
C PHE A 69 -4.67 -0.50 1.65
N ALA A 70 -5.58 0.38 1.24
CA ALA A 70 -6.06 1.48 2.07
C ALA A 70 -6.76 1.04 3.37
N ASP A 71 -7.19 -0.21 3.51
CA ASP A 71 -7.82 -0.74 4.73
C ASP A 71 -6.90 -1.64 5.58
N LEU A 72 -5.60 -1.64 5.30
CA LEU A 72 -4.59 -2.35 6.07
C LEU A 72 -3.78 -1.38 6.92
N THR A 73 -3.38 -1.83 8.11
CA THR A 73 -2.33 -1.14 8.85
C THR A 73 -0.97 -1.41 8.20
N ASN A 74 0.04 -0.60 8.53
CA ASN A 74 1.39 -0.81 8.04
C ASN A 74 1.94 -2.19 8.47
N GLU A 75 1.65 -2.62 9.69
CA GLU A 75 2.07 -3.92 10.23
C GLU A 75 1.40 -5.08 9.46
N GLU A 76 0.10 -4.98 9.18
CA GLU A 76 -0.63 -5.97 8.37
C GLU A 76 -0.09 -6.05 6.94
N PHE A 77 0.22 -4.90 6.34
CA PHE A 77 0.84 -4.82 5.02
C PHE A 77 2.21 -5.51 5.01
N GLN A 78 3.09 -5.16 5.96
CA GLN A 78 4.42 -5.74 6.07
C GLN A 78 4.36 -7.26 6.29
N ALA A 79 3.52 -7.73 7.21
CA ALA A 79 3.40 -9.15 7.56
C ALA A 79 2.87 -10.03 6.42
N SER A 80 2.22 -9.45 5.40
CA SER A 80 1.63 -10.19 4.28
C SER A 80 2.36 -10.01 2.95
N ARG A 81 3.20 -8.97 2.81
CA ARG A 81 3.84 -8.60 1.54
C ARG A 81 5.37 -8.49 1.59
N ASN A 82 5.96 -8.30 2.77
CA ASN A 82 7.41 -8.12 2.92
C ASN A 82 8.09 -9.43 3.35
N GLY A 83 8.28 -10.35 2.39
CA GLY A 83 8.86 -11.68 2.63
C GLY A 83 10.37 -11.78 2.53
N TYR A 84 11.08 -10.67 2.37
CA TYR A 84 12.54 -10.70 2.24
C TYR A 84 13.17 -11.12 3.56
N LYS A 85 13.74 -12.32 3.58
CA LYS A 85 14.59 -12.80 4.67
C LYS A 85 16.03 -12.69 4.22
N MET A 86 16.81 -11.84 4.90
CA MET A 86 18.25 -11.81 4.69
C MET A 86 18.79 -13.15 5.16
N GLY A 87 19.16 -14.02 4.22
CA GLY A 87 19.79 -15.29 4.55
C GLY A 87 21.06 -15.03 5.36
N SER A 88 21.37 -15.93 6.30
CA SER A 88 22.72 -16.02 6.86
C SER A 88 23.63 -16.50 5.72
N TYR A 89 24.10 -15.57 4.90
CA TYR A 89 25.10 -15.87 3.90
C TYR A 89 26.37 -16.22 4.68
N GLY A 90 26.59 -17.51 4.91
CA GLY A 90 27.95 -18.02 5.11
C GLY A 90 28.77 -17.43 3.98
N LYS A 91 29.81 -16.65 4.32
CA LYS A 91 30.69 -15.97 3.35
C LYS A 91 31.10 -16.97 2.28
N SER A 92 30.40 -16.98 1.14
CA SER A 92 30.86 -17.71 -0.02
C SER A 92 32.14 -17.00 -0.44
N SER A 93 33.26 -17.68 -0.24
CA SER A 93 34.61 -17.19 -0.52
C SER A 93 34.88 -16.98 -2.02
N LYS A 94 33.86 -17.16 -2.88
CA LYS A 94 33.92 -16.84 -4.31
C LYS A 94 33.03 -15.64 -4.60
N VAL A 95 33.55 -14.45 -4.34
CA VAL A 95 33.04 -13.22 -4.96
C VAL A 95 33.45 -13.28 -6.43
N SER A 96 32.59 -13.79 -7.31
CA SER A 96 32.77 -13.54 -8.74
C SER A 96 32.61 -12.05 -8.96
N SER A 97 33.66 -11.37 -9.43
CA SER A 97 33.58 -9.95 -9.75
C SER A 97 32.47 -9.72 -10.78
N PHE A 98 31.79 -8.59 -10.67
CA PHE A 98 30.79 -8.18 -11.65
C PHE A 98 31.46 -8.08 -13.03
N ARG A 99 30.95 -8.87 -14.00
CA ARG A 99 31.58 -9.08 -15.31
C ARG A 99 31.84 -7.79 -16.10
N TYR A 100 31.00 -6.78 -15.92
CA TYR A 100 31.01 -5.54 -16.70
C TYR A 100 31.50 -4.33 -15.89
N ALA A 101 32.34 -4.56 -14.88
CA ALA A 101 32.86 -3.52 -14.01
C ALA A 101 33.67 -2.42 -14.74
N ASN A 102 34.17 -2.70 -15.94
CA ASN A 102 34.97 -1.79 -16.76
C ASN A 102 34.18 -1.02 -17.84
N VAL A 103 32.84 -1.15 -17.88
CA VAL A 103 32.02 -0.41 -18.85
C VAL A 103 31.88 1.05 -18.41
N THR A 104 32.36 1.96 -19.26
CA THR A 104 32.35 3.41 -18.99
C THR A 104 31.31 4.18 -19.80
N ALA A 105 30.91 3.67 -20.96
CA ALA A 105 29.91 4.28 -21.83
C ALA A 105 28.49 3.85 -21.41
N VAL A 106 27.90 4.59 -20.47
CA VAL A 106 26.53 4.36 -19.97
C VAL A 106 25.69 5.61 -20.25
N PRO A 107 24.45 5.48 -20.76
CA PRO A 107 23.59 6.63 -21.02
C PRO A 107 23.16 7.32 -19.73
N ALA A 108 22.83 8.61 -19.82
CA ALA A 108 22.35 9.40 -18.68
C ALA A 108 20.99 8.91 -18.13
N SER A 109 20.20 8.19 -18.93
CA SER A 109 18.96 7.53 -18.50
C SER A 109 18.73 6.24 -19.27
N MET A 110 18.09 5.27 -18.63
CA MET A 110 17.73 3.99 -19.25
C MET A 110 16.41 3.47 -18.69
N ASP A 111 15.48 3.15 -19.58
CA ASP A 111 14.21 2.50 -19.25
C ASP A 111 14.07 1.19 -20.03
N TRP A 112 14.21 0.06 -19.31
CA TRP A 112 14.11 -1.28 -19.90
C TRP A 112 12.72 -1.62 -20.44
N ARG A 113 11.67 -0.92 -20.00
CA ARG A 113 10.31 -1.09 -20.53
C ARG A 113 10.26 -0.69 -22.01
N GLN A 114 10.96 0.39 -22.37
CA GLN A 114 11.06 0.87 -23.75
C GLN A 114 11.91 -0.06 -24.63
N LYS A 115 12.66 -0.98 -24.03
CA LYS A 115 13.49 -1.97 -24.71
C LYS A 115 12.82 -3.35 -24.80
N GLY A 116 11.59 -3.49 -24.31
CA GLY A 116 10.86 -4.77 -24.33
C GLY A 116 11.43 -5.83 -23.39
N ALA A 117 12.33 -5.45 -22.46
CA ALA A 117 12.95 -6.37 -21.52
C ALA A 117 12.14 -6.57 -20.21
N VAL A 118 11.04 -5.83 -20.05
CA VAL A 118 10.19 -5.86 -18.85
C VAL A 118 8.83 -6.46 -19.20
N THR A 119 8.42 -7.48 -18.45
CA THR A 119 7.09 -8.09 -18.59
C THR A 119 6.01 -7.23 -17.93
N GLY A 120 4.74 -7.52 -18.19
CA GLY A 120 3.62 -6.83 -17.53
C GLY A 120 3.63 -7.01 -16.01
N VAL A 121 3.20 -5.98 -15.29
CA VAL A 121 3.14 -5.95 -13.82
C VAL A 121 2.30 -7.14 -13.29
N LYS A 122 2.78 -7.78 -12.22
CA LYS A 122 2.15 -8.93 -11.57
C LYS A 122 1.72 -8.59 -10.14
N ASP A 123 0.82 -9.39 -9.57
CA ASP A 123 0.43 -9.32 -8.15
C ASP A 123 0.97 -10.54 -7.41
N GLN A 124 1.79 -10.32 -6.38
CA GLN A 124 2.32 -11.39 -5.52
C GLN A 124 1.24 -12.02 -4.62
N GLY A 125 0.04 -11.43 -4.55
CA GLY A 125 -1.02 -11.88 -3.63
C GLY A 125 -0.57 -11.79 -2.17
N GLN A 126 -1.03 -12.70 -1.32
CA GLN A 126 -0.65 -12.74 0.10
C GLN A 126 0.59 -13.61 0.37
N CYS A 127 1.45 -13.78 -0.64
CA CYS A 127 2.67 -14.58 -0.56
C CYS A 127 3.87 -13.72 -0.14
N GLY A 128 4.82 -14.33 0.58
CA GLY A 128 6.00 -13.68 1.14
C GLY A 128 5.95 -13.53 2.66
N LYS A 129 5.68 -14.62 3.39
CA LYS A 129 5.89 -14.70 4.84
C LYS A 129 7.21 -15.38 5.18
#